data_AF-A0A3Q9WIE6-F1
#
_entry.id   AF-A0A3Q9WIE6-F1
#
_cell.length_a   1.000
_cell.length_b   1.000
_cell.length_c   1.000
_cell.angle_alpha   90.00
_cell.angle_beta   90.00
_cell.angle_gamma   90.00
#
_symmetry.space_group_name_H-M   'P 1'
#
loop_
_entity.id
_entity.type
_entity.pdbx_description
1 polymer ?
#
loop_
_entity_poly.entity_id
_entity_poly.type
_entity_poly.pdbx_seq_one_letter_code
_entity_poly.pdbx_strand_id
1 'polypeptide(L)' 'MTTVKEEKDQVPSCPVCGHSAWPIMYGMVPPNVYEAHPETVFAGCVITEELWTDPVTGVADHGVPEWECQSDRCRHRWW' A
#
# COMPACT_ATOMS: atom_id res chain seq x y z
N MET A 1 3.81 27.11 17.96
CA MET A 1 2.76 26.11 17.66
C MET A 1 2.98 25.67 16.24
N THR A 2 3.66 24.55 16.06
CA THR A 2 4.06 24.06 14.74
C THR A 2 2.82 23.51 14.05
N THR A 3 2.37 24.18 12.99
CA THR A 3 1.36 23.65 12.08
C THR A 3 1.91 22.35 11.50
N VAL A 4 1.37 21.22 11.94
CA VAL A 4 1.54 19.94 11.26
C VAL A 4 0.86 20.12 9.92
N LYS A 5 1.66 20.35 8.86
CA LYS A 5 1.16 20.21 7.50
C LYS A 5 0.78 18.75 7.37
N GLU A 6 -0.52 18.47 7.25
CA GLU A 6 -0.98 17.23 6.63
C GLU A 6 -0.44 17.26 5.20
N GLU A 7 0.77 16.72 5.00
CA GLU A 7 1.17 16.21 3.70
C GLU A 7 0.14 15.14 3.37
N LYS A 8 -0.81 15.52 2.53
CA LYS A 8 -1.78 14.63 1.96
C LYS A 8 -0.95 13.69 1.08
N ASP A 9 -0.46 12.60 1.67
CA ASP A 9 0.20 11.50 0.99
C ASP A 9 -0.63 11.22 -0.26
N GLN A 10 -0.14 11.65 -1.41
CA GLN A 10 -0.81 11.40 -2.66
C GLN A 10 -0.71 9.91 -2.85
N VAL A 11 -1.81 9.22 -2.59
CA VAL A 11 -1.99 7.81 -2.86
C VAL A 11 -1.35 7.50 -4.22
N PRO A 12 -0.22 6.78 -4.27
CA PRO A 12 0.55 6.63 -5.48
C PRO A 12 -0.26 5.86 -6.52
N SER A 13 -0.11 6.24 -7.78
CA SER A 13 -0.56 5.36 -8.87
C SER A 13 0.36 4.15 -8.95
N CYS A 14 -0.20 3.00 -9.32
CA CYS A 14 0.58 1.78 -9.48
C CYS A 14 1.69 1.97 -10.51
N PRO A 15 2.96 1.68 -10.16
CA PRO A 15 4.09 1.90 -11.07
C PRO A 15 4.09 0.92 -12.26
N VAL A 16 3.33 -0.18 -12.19
CA VAL A 16 3.24 -1.19 -13.24
C VAL A 16 2.16 -0.86 -14.27
N CYS A 17 0.99 -0.40 -13.84
CA CYS A 17 -0.18 -0.25 -14.71
C CYS A 17 -0.93 1.08 -14.61
N GLY A 18 -0.46 2.01 -13.77
CA GLY A 18 -1.04 3.34 -13.61
C GLY A 18 -2.41 3.41 -12.93
N HIS A 19 -2.99 2.28 -12.51
CA HIS A 19 -4.24 2.27 -11.74
C HIS A 19 -4.02 2.76 -10.32
N SER A 20 -5.11 3.12 -9.63
CA SER A 20 -5.06 3.46 -8.21
C SER A 20 -4.43 2.34 -7.38
N ALA A 21 -3.52 2.72 -6.49
CA ALA A 21 -3.02 1.85 -5.43
C ALA A 21 -3.68 2.25 -4.12
N TRP A 22 -3.82 1.33 -3.16
CA TRP A 22 -4.30 1.65 -1.81
C TRP A 22 -3.28 1.16 -0.79
N PRO A 23 -3.14 1.85 0.37
CA PRO A 23 -2.27 1.41 1.43
C PRO A 23 -2.77 0.08 2.01
N ILE A 24 -1.86 -0.76 2.47
CA ILE A 24 -2.15 -2.03 3.13
C ILE A 24 -1.99 -1.84 4.63
N MET A 25 -3.05 -2.08 5.38
CA MET A 25 -3.03 -2.16 6.84
C MET A 25 -3.05 -3.61 7.29
N TYR A 26 -2.03 -4.01 8.03
CA TYR A 26 -1.91 -5.36 8.58
C TYR A 26 -2.40 -5.44 10.02
N GLY A 27 -2.96 -6.60 10.37
CA GLY A 27 -3.33 -6.96 11.73
C GLY A 27 -4.83 -7.18 11.92
N MET A 28 -5.26 -7.17 13.18
CA MET A 28 -6.68 -7.35 13.53
C MET A 28 -7.39 -6.00 13.54
N VAL A 29 -8.20 -5.75 12.50
CA VAL A 29 -8.97 -4.51 12.34
C VAL A 29 -10.46 -4.71 12.62
N PRO A 30 -11.07 -3.85 13.46
CA PRO A 30 -12.51 -3.89 13.71
C PRO A 30 -13.32 -3.31 12.53
N PRO A 31 -14.61 -3.69 12.35
CA PRO A 31 -15.43 -3.29 11.21
C PRO A 31 -15.55 -1.78 10.97
N ASN A 32 -15.59 -0.97 12.03
CA ASN A 32 -15.71 0.49 11.94
C ASN A 32 -14.49 1.16 11.26
N VAL A 33 -13.32 0.53 11.31
CA VAL A 33 -12.11 1.03 10.65
C VAL A 33 -12.25 0.93 9.13
N TYR A 34 -12.98 -0.06 8.62
CA TYR A 34 -13.25 -0.21 7.18
C TYR A 34 -14.08 0.97 6.65
N GLU A 35 -15.09 1.40 7.40
CA GLU A 35 -15.95 2.53 7.00
C GLU A 35 -15.19 3.86 6.99
N ALA A 36 -14.24 4.04 7.92
CA ALA A 36 -13.40 5.23 7.99
C ALA A 36 -12.32 5.29 6.89
N HIS A 37 -11.95 4.13 6.33
CA HIS A 37 -10.87 3.99 5.37
C HIS A 37 -11.29 3.11 4.16
N PRO A 38 -12.21 3.61 3.31
CA PRO A 38 -12.73 2.84 2.17
C PRO A 38 -11.69 2.58 1.07
N GLU A 39 -10.60 3.36 1.04
CA GLU A 39 -9.49 3.25 0.07
C GLU A 39 -8.25 2.66 0.74
N THR A 40 -8.42 1.59 1.51
CA THR A 40 -7.35 0.85 2.21
C THR A 40 -7.57 -0.65 2.05
N VAL A 41 -6.48 -1.40 1.87
CA VAL A 41 -6.49 -2.86 1.89
C VAL A 41 -6.23 -3.34 3.30
N PHE A 42 -7.17 -4.08 3.88
CA PHE A 42 -6.98 -4.70 5.18
C PHE A 42 -6.52 -6.13 5.02
N ALA A 43 -5.32 -6.42 5.51
CA ALA A 43 -4.70 -7.73 5.47
C ALA A 43 -4.48 -8.27 6.89
N GLY A 44 -4.36 -9.59 7.02
CA GLY A 44 -4.08 -10.26 8.29
C GLY A 44 -2.66 -9.97 8.80
N CYS A 45 -2.15 -10.81 9.69
CA CYS A 45 -0.77 -10.70 10.16
C CYS A 45 0.23 -11.03 9.05
N VAL A 46 1.33 -10.29 9.00
CA VAL A 46 2.51 -10.62 8.18
C VAL A 46 3.46 -11.44 9.03
N ILE A 47 3.98 -12.52 8.47
CA ILE A 47 4.95 -13.41 9.14
C ILE A 47 6.33 -13.31 8.49
N THR A 48 6.41 -12.86 7.23
CA THR A 48 7.63 -12.80 6.44
C THR A 48 7.64 -11.57 5.53
N GLU A 49 8.81 -10.98 5.34
CA GLU A 49 9.07 -9.95 4.33
C GLU A 49 9.04 -10.55 2.91
N GLU A 50 8.69 -9.72 1.94
CA GLU A 50 8.65 -10.05 0.51
C GLU A 50 9.81 -9.38 -0.22
N LEU A 51 10.33 -10.04 -1.27
CA LEU A 51 11.25 -9.43 -2.22
C LEU A 51 10.43 -8.67 -3.26
N TRP A 52 10.74 -7.39 -3.45
CA TRP A 52 10.19 -6.59 -4.55
C TRP A 52 11.32 -6.11 -5.44
N THR A 53 11.00 -5.84 -6.69
CA THR A 53 11.93 -5.23 -7.64
C THR A 53 11.24 -4.04 -8.27
N ASP A 54 11.86 -2.87 -8.14
CA ASP A 54 11.37 -1.63 -8.72
C ASP A 54 11.21 -1.80 -10.25
N PRO A 55 9.99 -1.63 -10.80
CA PRO A 55 9.77 -1.82 -12.22
C PRO A 55 10.38 -0.71 -13.09
N VAL A 56 10.70 0.45 -12.51
CA VAL A 56 11.34 1.60 -13.17
C VAL A 56 12.86 1.46 -13.13
N THR A 57 13.43 1.15 -11.97
CA THR A 57 14.90 1.16 -11.76
C THR A 57 15.53 -0.23 -11.83
N GLY A 58 14.76 -1.30 -11.65
CA GLY A 58 15.25 -2.68 -11.58
C GLY A 58 15.95 -3.03 -10.28
N VAL A 59 15.98 -2.12 -9.29
CA VAL A 59 16.60 -2.35 -7.99
C VAL A 59 15.72 -3.29 -7.17
N ALA A 60 16.35 -4.33 -6.63
CA ALA A 60 15.70 -5.26 -5.72
C ALA A 60 15.83 -4.75 -4.28
N ASP A 61 14.73 -4.86 -3.53
CA ASP A 61 14.68 -4.47 -2.12
C ASP A 61 13.77 -5.47 -1.37
N HIS A 62 13.82 -5.48 -0.04
CA HIS A 62 13.11 -6.40 0.83
C HIS A 62 12.29 -5.65 1.88
N GLY A 63 11.04 -6.05 2.07
CA GLY A 63 10.18 -5.41 3.05
C GLY A 63 8.79 -6.01 3.14
N VAL A 64 7.96 -5.37 3.96
CA VAL A 64 6.53 -5.69 4.02
C VAL A 64 5.82 -4.75 3.05
N PRO A 65 5.00 -5.25 2.10
CA PRO A 65 4.34 -4.35 1.16
C PRO A 65 3.39 -3.37 1.86
N GLU A 66 3.51 -2.09 1.59
CA GLU A 66 2.68 -1.02 2.15
C GLU A 66 1.57 -0.59 1.19
N TRP A 67 1.63 -0.95 -0.10
CA TRP A 67 0.69 -0.57 -1.14
C TRP A 67 0.26 -1.74 -2.00
N GLU A 68 -1.00 -1.72 -2.45
CA GLU A 68 -1.55 -2.71 -3.38
C GLU A 68 -2.31 -2.03 -4.53
N CYS A 69 -2.01 -2.44 -5.76
CA CYS A 69 -2.76 -2.02 -6.93
C CYS A 69 -4.18 -2.60 -6.93
N GLN A 70 -5.16 -1.74 -7.18
CA GLN A 70 -6.58 -2.12 -7.19
C GLN A 70 -7.08 -2.64 -8.56
N SER A 71 -6.19 -2.82 -9.53
CA SER A 71 -6.53 -3.54 -10.76
C SER A 71 -6.50 -5.04 -10.50
N ASP A 72 -7.63 -5.73 -10.71
CA ASP A 72 -7.76 -7.19 -10.55
C ASP A 72 -6.73 -7.99 -11.36
N ARG A 73 -6.26 -7.44 -12.48
CA ARG A 73 -5.25 -8.07 -13.33
C ARG A 73 -3.82 -7.81 -12.86
N CYS A 74 -3.58 -6.72 -12.13
CA CYS A 74 -2.24 -6.33 -11.71
C CYS A 74 -1.95 -6.77 -10.29
N ARG A 75 -2.75 -6.33 -9.31
CA ARG A 75 -2.60 -6.63 -7.87
C ARG A 75 -1.16 -6.51 -7.35
N HIS A 76 -0.32 -5.68 -7.99
CA HIS A 76 1.08 -5.49 -7.64
C HIS A 76 1.18 -4.89 -6.23
N ARG A 77 2.17 -5.35 -5.47
CA ARG A 77 2.42 -4.96 -4.08
C ARG A 77 3.86 -4.46 -3.91
N TRP A 78 4.03 -3.38 -3.15
CA TRP A 78 5.33 -2.74 -2.88
C TRP A 78 5.27 -1.87 -1.61
N TRP A 79 6.40 -1.35 -1.15
CA TRP A 79 6.54 -0.41 -0.03
C TRP A 79 6.76 1.02 -0.52
#